data_AF-A0A212KV90-F1
#
_entry.id   AF-A0A212KV90-F1
#
_cell.length_a   1.000
_cell.length_b   1.000
_cell.length_c   1.000
_cell.angle_alpha   90.00
_cell.angle_beta   90.00
_cell.angle_gamma   90.00
#
_symmetry.space_group_name_H-M   'P 1'
#
loop_
_entity.id
_entity.type
_entity.pdbx_description
1 polymer ?
#
loop_
_entity_poly.entity_id
_entity_poly.type
_entity_poly.pdbx_seq_one_letter_code
_entity_poly.pdbx_strand_id
1 'polypeptide(L)'
;TFYELENLLQEQEGITLLPLRKKNLKRQHDPLIKRMIKSTRKIVETAISCVQGLFPKAIVARTSQGFELKLLMFMLAKSCADYIAAV
;
A
#
# COMPACT_ATOMS: atom_id res chain seq x y z
N THR A 1 12.43 13.62 -7.24
CA THR A 1 12.67 12.43 -8.07
C THR A 1 14.16 12.33 -8.30
N PHE A 2 14.77 11.18 -8.04
CA PHE A 2 16.19 10.95 -8.31
C PHE A 2 16.35 10.59 -9.78
N TYR A 3 16.68 11.58 -10.62
CA TYR A 3 16.78 11.39 -12.07
C TYR A 3 18.02 10.59 -12.48
N GLU A 4 19.10 10.69 -11.71
CA GLU A 4 20.32 9.91 -11.94
C GLU A 4 20.06 8.41 -11.82
N LEU A 5 19.34 8.00 -10.77
CA LEU A 5 18.91 6.61 -10.59
C LEU A 5 18.00 6.14 -11.73
N GLU A 6 17.04 6.98 -12.16
CA GLU A 6 16.15 6.66 -13.27
C GLU A 6 16.92 6.44 -14.57
N ASN A 7 17.92 7.28 -14.85
CA ASN A 7 18.79 7.11 -16.02
C ASN A 7 19.65 5.84 -15.88
N LEU A 8 20.27 5.59 -14.71
CA LEU A 8 21.08 4.40 -14.46
C LEU A 8 20.28 3.10 -14.68
N LEU A 9 19.05 3.03 -14.17
CA LEU A 9 18.17 1.87 -14.34
C LEU A 9 17.77 1.66 -15.80
N GLN A 10 17.55 2.75 -16.52
CA GLN A 10 17.23 2.68 -17.95
C GLN A 10 18.45 2.24 -18.78
N GLU A 11 19.65 2.73 -18.44
CA GLU A 11 20.89 2.45 -19.18
C GLU A 11 21.45 1.06 -18.87
N GLN A 12 21.43 0.62 -17.61
CA GLN A 12 22.02 -0.65 -17.18
C GLN A 12 21.06 -1.83 -17.28
N GLU A 13 19.79 -1.63 -16.94
CA GLU A 13 18.80 -2.73 -16.85
C GLU A 13 17.68 -2.61 -17.89
N GLY A 14 17.65 -1.55 -18.70
CA GLY A 14 16.56 -1.30 -19.65
C GLY A 14 15.22 -1.00 -18.97
N ILE A 15 15.22 -0.75 -17.65
CA ILE A 15 14.00 -0.54 -16.88
C ILE A 15 13.56 0.91 -16.98
N THR A 16 12.42 1.13 -17.62
CA THR A 16 11.80 2.46 -17.72
C THR A 16 10.84 2.68 -16.57
N LEU A 17 11.16 3.61 -15.67
CA LEU A 17 10.27 3.96 -14.56
C LEU A 17 9.13 4.87 -15.02
N LEU A 18 7.93 4.61 -14.52
CA LEU A 18 6.73 5.44 -14.73
C LEU A 18 6.24 6.04 -13.40
N PRO A 19 7.04 6.88 -12.70
CA PRO A 19 6.65 7.44 -11.43
C PRO A 19 5.60 8.55 -11.62
N LEU A 20 4.62 8.60 -10.71
CA LEU A 20 3.69 9.73 -10.68
C LEU A 20 4.42 11.01 -10.25
N ARG A 21 4.57 11.98 -11.16
CA ARG A 21 5.27 13.26 -10.91
C ARG A 21 4.30 14.37 -10.46
N LYS A 22 4.74 15.24 -9.53
CA LYS A 22 4.00 16.49 -9.19
C LYS A 22 4.05 17.46 -10.38
N LYS A 23 3.10 18.40 -10.44
CA LYS A 23 2.90 19.31 -11.59
C LYS A 23 4.14 20.11 -12.01
N ASN A 24 5.00 20.49 -11.06
CA ASN A 24 6.14 21.39 -11.30
C ASN A 24 7.47 20.65 -11.59
N LEU A 25 7.46 19.32 -11.72
CA LEU A 25 8.68 18.56 -12.04
C LEU A 25 8.91 18.47 -13.56
N LYS A 26 10.18 18.25 -13.92
CA LYS A 26 10.62 17.95 -15.30
C LYS A 26 10.14 16.55 -15.74
N ARG A 27 10.21 16.27 -17.06
CA ARG A 27 9.84 14.98 -17.67
C ARG A 27 8.41 14.55 -17.35
N GLN A 28 7.44 15.44 -17.55
CA GLN A 28 6.02 15.10 -17.34
C GLN A 28 5.59 14.01 -18.32
N HIS A 29 4.75 13.10 -17.83
CA HIS A 29 4.09 12.13 -18.69
C HIS A 29 2.95 12.79 -19.45
N ASP A 30 2.65 12.23 -20.63
CA ASP A 30 1.44 12.54 -21.37
C ASP A 30 0.18 12.38 -20.48
N PRO A 31 -0.87 13.20 -20.66
CA PRO A 31 -2.10 13.09 -19.88
C PRO A 31 -2.72 11.69 -19.85
N LEU A 32 -2.65 10.93 -20.93
CA LEU A 32 -3.20 9.57 -21.00
C LEU A 32 -2.39 8.61 -20.12
N ILE A 33 -1.06 8.65 -20.23
CA ILE A 33 -0.15 7.84 -19.41
C ILE A 33 -0.32 8.21 -17.94
N LYS A 34 -0.44 9.51 -17.62
CA LYS A 34 -0.67 9.98 -16.26
C LYS A 34 -2.00 9.47 -15.69
N ARG A 35 -3.07 9.44 -16.50
CA ARG A 35 -4.37 8.87 -16.10
C ARG A 35 -4.25 7.39 -15.82
N MET A 36 -3.55 6.64 -16.66
CA MET A 36 -3.28 5.21 -16.47
C MET A 36 -2.54 4.95 -15.14
N ILE A 37 -1.39 5.62 -14.92
CA ILE A 37 -0.61 5.50 -13.68
C ILE A 37 -1.49 5.80 -12.45
N LYS A 38 -2.29 6.87 -12.51
CA LYS A 38 -3.19 7.25 -11.41
C LYS A 38 -4.25 6.17 -11.13
N SER A 39 -4.82 5.59 -12.19
CA SER A 39 -5.81 4.51 -12.07
C SER A 39 -5.19 3.28 -11.39
N THR A 40 -4.02 2.84 -11.84
CA THR A 40 -3.34 1.67 -11.28
C THR A 40 -2.98 1.87 -9.80
N ARG A 41 -2.46 3.05 -9.43
CA ARG A 41 -2.20 3.37 -8.02
C ARG A 41 -3.48 3.37 -7.19
N LYS A 42 -4.56 3.92 -7.74
CA LYS A 42 -5.84 4.00 -7.03
C LYS A 42 -6.39 2.62 -6.68
N ILE A 43 -6.20 1.62 -7.54
CA ILE A 43 -6.58 0.23 -7.24
C ILE A 43 -5.84 -0.26 -5.99
N VAL A 44 -4.51 -0.15 -5.97
CA VAL A 44 -3.68 -0.60 -4.83
C VAL A 44 -4.02 0.17 -3.56
N GLU A 45 -4.11 1.51 -3.63
CA GLU A 45 -4.46 2.36 -2.49
C GLU A 45 -5.86 2.04 -1.95
N THR A 46 -6.83 1.73 -2.82
CA THR A 46 -8.19 1.38 -2.40
C THR A 46 -8.24 -0.01 -1.77
N ALA A 47 -7.56 -0.99 -2.36
CA ALA A 47 -7.45 -2.33 -1.77
C ALA A 47 -6.83 -2.27 -0.36
N ILE A 48 -5.72 -1.53 -0.21
CA ILE A 48 -5.08 -1.33 1.10
C ILE A 48 -6.02 -0.59 2.05
N SER A 49 -6.73 0.45 1.59
CA SER A 49 -7.69 1.17 2.42
C SER A 49 -8.84 0.27 2.91
N CYS A 50 -9.34 -0.62 2.05
CA CYS A 50 -10.37 -1.60 2.43
C CYS A 50 -9.81 -2.57 3.48
N VAL A 51 -8.60 -3.10 3.26
CA VAL A 51 -7.93 -3.98 4.23
C VAL A 51 -7.72 -3.27 5.56
N GLN A 52 -7.19 -2.05 5.56
CA GLN A 52 -7.01 -1.23 6.77
C GLN A 52 -8.32 -0.97 7.51
N GLY A 53 -9.44 -0.82 6.79
CA GLY A 53 -10.77 -0.68 7.39
C GLY A 53 -11.25 -1.92 8.15
N LEU A 54 -10.67 -3.10 7.90
CA LEU A 54 -10.97 -4.33 8.63
C LEU A 54 -10.21 -4.46 9.96
N PHE A 55 -9.21 -3.60 10.18
CA PHE A 55 -8.39 -3.60 11.40
C PHE A 55 -8.71 -2.38 12.27
N PRO A 56 -8.50 -2.48 13.60
CA PRO A 56 -8.57 -1.30 14.47
C PRO A 56 -7.48 -0.29 14.06
N LYS A 57 -7.83 1.01 14.06
CA LYS A 57 -6.91 2.10 13.65
C LYS A 57 -5.62 2.16 14.46
N ALA A 58 -5.66 1.72 15.71
CA ALA A 58 -4.51 1.62 16.57
C ALA A 58 -4.71 0.51 17.62
N ILE A 59 -3.66 -0.25 17.90
CA ILE A 59 -3.63 -1.19 19.01
C ILE A 59 -2.81 -0.54 20.12
N VAL A 60 -3.50 0.15 21.04
CA VAL A 60 -2.83 0.84 22.14
C VAL A 60 -2.51 -0.15 23.25
N ALA A 61 -1.24 -0.39 23.55
CA ALA A 61 -0.80 -1.23 24.67
C ALA A 61 0.23 -0.50 25.54
N ARG A 62 0.21 -0.78 26.85
CA ARG A 62 1.15 -0.16 27.82
C ARG A 62 2.44 -0.96 28.00
N THR A 63 2.44 -2.23 27.60
CA THR A 63 3.58 -3.15 27.64
C THR A 63 3.62 -3.98 26.36
N SER A 64 4.78 -4.54 26.01
CA SER A 64 4.94 -5.45 24.85
C SER A 64 4.05 -6.68 24.97
N GLN A 65 4.00 -7.30 26.15
CA GLN A 65 3.12 -8.45 26.44
C GLN A 65 1.64 -8.09 26.25
N GLY A 66 1.24 -6.88 26.65
CA GLY A 66 -0.13 -6.41 26.44
C GLY A 66 -0.46 -6.16 24.97
N PHE A 67 0.53 -5.89 24.12
CA PHE A 67 0.35 -5.80 22.67
C PHE A 67 0.18 -7.20 22.05
N GLU A 68 1.03 -8.15 22.43
CA GLU A 68 0.96 -9.55 21.97
C GLU A 68 -0.37 -10.20 22.32
N LEU A 69 -0.86 -10.00 23.55
CA LEU A 69 -2.18 -10.51 23.98
C LEU A 69 -3.32 -9.95 23.11
N LYS A 70 -3.27 -8.65 22.78
CA LYS A 70 -4.28 -8.01 21.92
C LYS A 70 -4.25 -8.56 20.49
N LEU A 71 -3.07 -8.86 19.96
CA LEU A 71 -2.94 -9.51 18.66
C LEU A 71 -3.54 -10.92 18.68
N LEU A 72 -3.24 -11.70 19.71
CA LEU A 72 -3.76 -13.06 19.87
C LEU A 72 -5.29 -13.06 19.96
N MET A 73 -5.88 -12.15 20.75
CA MET A 73 -7.34 -11.99 20.84
C MET A 73 -7.97 -11.60 19.50
N PHE A 74 -7.32 -10.75 18.71
CA PHE A 74 -7.83 -10.35 17.39
C PHE A 74 -7.82 -11.52 16.40
N MET A 75 -6.75 -12.33 16.38
CA MET A 75 -6.69 -13.53 15.54
C MET A 75 -7.77 -14.54 15.95
N LEU A 76 -7.92 -14.79 17.25
CA LEU A 76 -8.93 -15.72 17.77
C LEU A 76 -10.35 -15.25 17.43
N ALA A 77 -10.64 -13.95 17.61
CA ALA A 77 -11.93 -13.39 17.24
C ALA A 77 -12.25 -13.57 15.74
N LYS A 78 -11.25 -13.41 14.86
CA LYS A 78 -11.43 -13.68 13.42
C LYS A 78 -11.66 -15.16 13.12
N SER A 79 -10.85 -16.06 13.68
CA SER A 79 -11.06 -17.50 13.49
C SER A 79 -12.43 -17.97 13.97
N CYS A 80 -12.92 -17.45 15.10
CA CYS A 80 -14.27 -17.75 15.58
C CYS A 80 -15.35 -17.18 14.64
N ALA A 81 -15.19 -15.95 14.16
CA ALA A 81 -16.13 -15.35 13.21
C ALA A 81 -16.22 -16.14 11.90
N ASP A 82 -15.06 -16.57 11.36
CA ASP A 82 -14.99 -17.37 10.14
C ASP A 82 -15.60 -18.76 10.34
N TYR A 83 -15.41 -19.38 11.51
CA TYR A 83 -16.06 -20.64 11.88
C TYR A 83 -17.59 -20.50 11.92
N ILE A 84 -18.10 -19.43 12.54
CA ILE A 84 -19.55 -19.16 12.59
C ILE A 84 -20.12 -18.91 11.18
N ALA A 85 -19.39 -18.21 10.31
CA ALA A 85 -19.84 -17.95 8.94
C ALA A 85 -19.85 -19.20 8.04
N ALA A 86 -19.11 -20.25 8.42
CA ALA A 86 -19.03 -21.51 7.68
C ALA A 86 -20.08 -22.55 8.10
N VAL A 87 -20.79 -22.34 9.23
CA VAL A 87 -21.87 -23.19 9.76
C VAL A 87 -23.22 -22.65 9.29
#